data_AF-A0A662RHN4-F1
#
_entry.id   AF-A0A662RHN4-F1
#
_cell.length_a   1.000
_cell.length_b   1.000
_cell.length_c   1.000
_cell.angle_alpha   90.00
_cell.angle_beta   90.00
_cell.angle_gamma   90.00
#
_symmetry.space_group_name_H-M   'P 1'
#
loop_
_entity.id
_entity.type
_entity.pdbx_description
1 polymer ?
#
loop_
_entity_poly.entity_id
_entity_poly.type
_entity_poly.pdbx_seq_one_letter_code
_entity_poly.pdbx_strand_id
1 'polypeptide(L)'
;AEQIEKREFLKENIVVKMLFFNEKPVGIELPKTVDLEVVKTEPGVKGDTATGGSKPATLETGAVIQVPLFINEGDIIRVDTRTSEYIERVLSK
;
A
#
# COMPACT_ATOMS: atom_id res chain seq x y z
N ALA A 1 -21.93 -15.03 4.70
CA ALA A 1 -21.09 -14.04 5.39
C ALA A 1 -19.96 -13.71 4.42
N GLU A 2 -20.02 -12.52 3.82
CA GLU A 2 -19.13 -12.09 2.75
C GLU A 2 -17.71 -11.94 3.31
N GLN A 3 -16.77 -12.67 2.73
CA GLN A 3 -15.37 -12.71 3.13
C GLN A 3 -14.73 -11.37 2.78
N ILE A 4 -14.51 -10.51 3.78
CA ILE A 4 -13.62 -9.35 3.62
C ILE A 4 -12.19 -9.87 3.81
N GLU A 5 -11.61 -10.40 2.74
CA GLU A 5 -10.32 -11.10 2.76
C GLU A 5 -9.09 -10.19 3.02
N LYS A 6 -9.26 -8.87 3.14
CA LYS A 6 -8.13 -7.92 3.20
C LYS A 6 -8.37 -6.77 4.17
N ARG A 7 -8.64 -7.11 5.43
CA ARG A 7 -8.84 -6.12 6.51
C ARG A 7 -7.56 -5.35 6.85
N GLU A 8 -6.39 -5.87 6.50
CA GLU A 8 -5.08 -5.30 6.86
C GLU A 8 -4.68 -4.07 6.03
N PHE A 9 -5.29 -3.87 4.86
CA PHE A 9 -5.08 -2.69 4.02
C PHE A 9 -6.19 -1.65 4.18
N LEU A 10 -7.12 -1.89 5.10
CA LEU A 10 -8.29 -1.06 5.30
C LEU A 10 -7.93 0.09 6.25
N LYS A 11 -7.29 1.11 5.68
CA LYS A 11 -6.94 2.33 6.39
C LYS A 11 -8.18 3.20 6.63
N GLU A 12 -8.22 3.92 7.75
CA GLU A 12 -9.14 5.04 7.92
C GLU A 12 -8.91 6.05 6.78
N ASN A 13 -9.99 6.42 6.07
CA ASN A 13 -10.01 7.28 4.88
C ASN A 13 -9.82 6.61 3.49
N ILE A 14 -10.02 5.29 3.34
CA ILE A 14 -10.06 4.72 1.98
C ILE A 14 -11.38 5.03 1.29
N VAL A 15 -11.30 5.69 0.13
CA VAL A 15 -12.42 5.89 -0.79
C VAL A 15 -12.71 4.55 -1.48
N VAL A 16 -13.55 3.73 -0.85
CA VAL A 16 -14.06 2.50 -1.45
C VAL A 16 -15.22 2.80 -2.38
N LYS A 17 -15.29 2.10 -3.52
CA LYS A 17 -16.49 2.14 -4.36
C LYS A 17 -17.50 1.16 -3.79
N MET A 18 -18.57 1.71 -3.23
CA MET A 18 -19.70 0.90 -2.79
C MET A 18 -20.62 0.65 -3.99
N LEU A 19 -20.73 -0.61 -4.42
CA LEU A 19 -21.66 -1.01 -5.46
C LEU A 19 -23.03 -1.23 -4.83
N PHE A 20 -23.97 -0.36 -5.19
CA PHE A 20 -25.38 -0.53 -4.87
C PHE A 20 -26.08 -1.20 -6.05
N PHE A 21 -26.74 -2.33 -5.81
CA PHE A 21 -27.63 -2.95 -6.78
C PHE A 21 -28.98 -3.17 -6.13
N ASN A 22 -30.01 -2.50 -6.67
CA ASN A 22 -31.39 -2.64 -6.23
C ASN A 22 -31.61 -2.23 -4.74
N GLU A 23 -31.08 -1.06 -4.36
CA GLU A 23 -31.12 -0.49 -2.99
C GLU A 23 -30.45 -1.36 -1.91
N LYS A 24 -29.76 -2.43 -2.31
CA LYS A 24 -28.96 -3.26 -1.43
C LYS A 24 -27.48 -3.04 -1.75
N PRO A 25 -26.62 -2.90 -0.73
CA PRO A 25 -25.17 -2.94 -0.93
C PRO A 25 -24.81 -4.36 -1.34
N VAL A 26 -24.30 -4.54 -2.55
CA VAL A 26 -23.99 -5.87 -3.14
C VAL A 26 -22.51 -6.19 -3.09
N GLY A 27 -21.66 -5.18 -2.89
CA GLY A 27 -20.26 -5.41 -2.64
C GLY A 27 -19.52 -4.09 -2.40
N ILE A 28 -18.49 -4.17 -1.58
CA ILE A 28 -17.54 -3.08 -1.40
C ILE A 28 -16.36 -3.39 -2.33
N GLU A 29 -16.25 -2.67 -3.44
CA GLU A 29 -15.06 -2.71 -4.27
C GLU A 29 -14.00 -1.78 -3.65
N LEU A 30 -13.01 -2.40 -3.02
CA LEU A 30 -11.78 -1.71 -2.67
C LEU A 30 -11.07 -1.28 -3.96
N PRO A 31 -10.50 -0.06 -4.01
CA PRO A 31 -9.64 0.31 -5.12
C PRO A 31 -8.49 -0.70 -5.20
N LYS A 32 -8.12 -1.06 -6.44
CA LYS A 32 -7.05 -2.04 -6.70
C LYS A 32 -5.72 -1.58 -6.09
N THR A 33 -5.55 -0.27 -5.98
CA THR A 33 -4.35 0.39 -5.48
C THR A 33 -4.71 1.36 -4.37
N VAL A 34 -3.90 1.41 -3.31
CA VAL A 34 -4.04 2.36 -2.20
C VAL A 34 -2.75 3.14 -2.01
N ASP A 35 -2.86 4.39 -1.62
CA ASP A 35 -1.72 5.26 -1.38
C ASP A 35 -1.48 5.31 0.14
N LEU A 36 -0.29 4.86 0.57
CA LEU A 36 0.09 4.66 1.96
C LEU A 36 1.45 5.31 2.22
N GLU A 37 1.58 5.99 3.35
CA GLU A 37 2.84 6.57 3.81
C GLU A 37 3.73 5.51 4.47
N VAL A 38 5.03 5.56 4.15
CA VAL A 38 6.06 4.75 4.79
C VAL A 38 6.42 5.37 6.14
N VAL A 39 6.02 4.73 7.24
CA VAL A 39 6.33 5.20 8.61
C VAL A 39 7.67 4.71 9.12
N LYS A 40 8.21 3.64 8.53
CA LYS A 40 9.54 3.13 8.91
C LYS A 40 10.13 2.35 7.75
N THR A 41 11.38 2.63 7.40
CA THR A 41 12.12 1.82 6.44
C THR A 41 13.61 1.89 6.74
N GLU A 42 14.36 0.85 6.37
CA GLU A 42 15.81 0.86 6.56
C GLU A 42 16.45 1.88 5.59
N PRO A 43 17.32 2.78 6.07
CA PRO A 43 18.04 3.68 5.19
C PRO A 43 18.93 2.86 4.26
N GLY A 44 18.72 3.01 2.95
CA GLY A 44 19.49 2.28 1.95
C GLY A 44 20.97 2.64 2.11
N VAL A 45 21.79 1.69 2.55
CA VAL A 45 23.23 1.90 2.64
C VAL A 45 23.73 2.07 1.21
N LYS A 46 24.17 3.29 0.90
CA LYS A 46 24.65 3.76 -0.42
C LYS A 46 25.83 2.95 -0.98
N GLY A 47 26.30 1.92 -0.27
CA GLY A 47 27.40 1.03 -0.64
C GLY A 47 26.99 -0.27 -1.35
N ASP A 48 25.71 -0.65 -1.37
CA ASP A 48 25.23 -1.89 -2.02
C ASP A 48 24.61 -1.65 -3.41
N THR A 49 25.14 -0.66 -4.14
CA THR A 49 24.64 -0.20 -5.46
C THR A 49 24.77 -1.23 -6.59
N ALA A 50 25.21 -2.46 -6.33
CA ALA A 50 25.46 -3.48 -7.35
C ALA A 50 24.29 -4.46 -7.56
N THR A 51 23.39 -4.65 -6.58
CA THR A 51 22.50 -5.83 -6.59
C THR A 51 21.00 -5.52 -6.73
N GLY A 52 20.61 -4.25 -6.89
CA GLY A 52 19.20 -3.89 -7.14
C GLY A 52 18.24 -4.48 -6.10
N GLY A 53 18.60 -4.41 -4.82
CA GLY A 53 17.83 -5.01 -3.74
C GLY A 53 16.49 -4.31 -3.52
N SER A 54 15.49 -5.07 -3.05
CA SER A 54 14.31 -4.52 -2.39
C SER A 54 14.57 -4.48 -0.89
N LYS A 55 14.00 -3.50 -0.19
CA LYS A 55 14.07 -3.38 1.26
C LYS A 55 12.69 -3.46 1.88
N PRO A 56 12.56 -4.01 3.09
CA PRO A 56 11.30 -3.94 3.82
C PRO A 56 10.98 -2.49 4.23
N ALA A 57 9.74 -2.08 4.02
CA ALA A 57 9.18 -0.83 4.53
C ALA A 57 7.88 -1.10 5.26
N THR A 58 7.75 -0.53 6.45
CA THR A 58 6.54 -0.50 7.24
C THR A 58 5.71 0.71 6.83
N LEU A 59 4.47 0.45 6.48
CA LEU A 59 3.46 1.45 6.13
C LEU A 59 2.74 1.90 7.40
N GLU A 60 2.08 3.04 7.33
CA GLU A 60 1.27 3.57 8.44
C GLU A 60 0.14 2.65 8.90
N THR A 61 -0.29 1.71 8.05
CA THR A 61 -1.25 0.66 8.43
C THR A 61 -0.63 -0.43 9.29
N GLY A 62 0.70 -0.44 9.45
CA GLY A 62 1.47 -1.53 10.06
C GLY A 62 1.84 -2.65 9.09
N ALA A 63 1.36 -2.61 7.84
CA ALA A 63 1.74 -3.57 6.81
C ALA A 63 3.22 -3.40 6.44
N VAL A 64 3.94 -4.52 6.26
CA VAL A 64 5.34 -4.51 5.82
C VAL A 64 5.41 -5.03 4.39
N ILE A 65 5.90 -4.19 3.47
CA ILE A 65 6.05 -4.56 2.05
C ILE A 65 7.49 -4.36 1.57
N GLN A 66 7.82 -5.00 0.45
CA GLN A 66 9.12 -4.81 -0.21
C GLN A 66 9.06 -3.59 -1.11
N VAL A 67 9.91 -2.61 -0.84
CA VAL A 67 10.02 -1.38 -1.63
C VAL A 67 11.43 -1.20 -2.19
N PRO A 68 11.59 -0.42 -3.27
CA PRO A 68 12.91 -0.08 -3.77
C PRO A 68 13.77 0.72 -2.77
N LEU A 69 15.10 0.61 -2.90
CA LEU A 69 16.06 1.28 -2.00
C LEU A 69 15.90 2.81 -1.91
N PHE A 70 15.35 3.45 -2.95
CA PHE A 70 15.18 4.90 -3.03
C PHE A 70 13.99 5.46 -2.22
N ILE A 71 13.10 4.59 -1.71
CA ILE A 71 11.98 5.00 -0.85
C ILE A 71 12.50 5.35 0.54
N ASN A 72 12.06 6.46 1.12
CA ASN A 72 12.45 6.86 2.47
C ASN A 72 11.24 6.88 3.41
N GLU A 73 11.51 7.04 4.70
CA GLU A 73 10.47 7.32 5.67
C GLU A 73 9.79 8.66 5.35
N GLY A 74 8.46 8.71 5.41
CA GLY A 74 7.64 9.84 4.98
C GLY A 74 7.29 9.87 3.49
N ASP A 75 7.77 8.91 2.69
CA ASP A 75 7.33 8.80 1.30
C ASP A 75 5.97 8.14 1.19
N ILE A 76 5.10 8.71 0.36
CA ILE A 76 3.83 8.10 -0.01
C ILE A 76 4.08 7.14 -1.19
N ILE A 77 3.70 5.89 -1.00
CA ILE A 77 3.81 4.84 -2.01
C ILE A 77 2.42 4.29 -2.33
N ARG A 78 2.23 3.93 -3.59
CA ARG A 78 1.05 3.22 -4.06
C ARG A 78 1.32 1.72 -3.96
N VAL A 79 0.40 1.03 -3.30
CA VAL A 79 0.47 -0.41 -3.03
C VAL A 79 -0.73 -1.09 -3.66
N ASP A 80 -0.51 -2.23 -4.31
CA ASP A 80 -1.60 -3.08 -4.79
C ASP A 80 -2.25 -3.78 -3.60
N THR A 81 -3.55 -3.57 -3.36
CA THR A 81 -4.23 -4.22 -2.24
C THR A 81 -4.42 -5.71 -2.46
N ARG A 82 -4.33 -6.22 -3.70
CA ARG A 82 -4.54 -7.63 -4.04
C ARG A 82 -3.27 -8.45 -3.82
N THR A 83 -2.11 -7.94 -4.21
CA THR A 83 -0.83 -8.64 -4.06
C THR A 83 0.04 -8.12 -2.92
N SER A 84 -0.32 -6.98 -2.31
CA SER A 84 0.48 -6.31 -1.28
C SER A 84 1.83 -5.83 -1.82
N GLU A 85 1.92 -5.57 -3.11
CA GLU A 85 3.15 -5.18 -3.79
C GLU A 85 3.23 -3.66 -3.98
N TYR A 86 4.45 -3.14 -3.92
CA TYR A 86 4.74 -1.77 -4.32
C TYR A 86 4.49 -1.59 -5.82
N ILE A 87 3.73 -0.57 -6.20
CA ILE A 87 3.51 -0.19 -7.60
C ILE A 87 4.38 1.01 -7.96
N GLU A 88 4.21 2.13 -7.26
CA GLU A 88 4.87 3.40 -7.59
C GLU A 88 4.99 4.32 -6.37
N ARG A 89 5.88 5.31 -6.44
CA ARG A 89 6.00 6.37 -5.43
C ARG A 89 5.09 7.52 -5.85
N VAL A 90 4.13 7.87 -5.01
CA VAL A 90 3.23 8.99 -5.23
C VAL A 90 3.93 10.26 -4.78
N LEU A 91 4.31 11.11 -5.73
CA LEU A 91 4.80 12.45 -5.43
C LEU A 91 3.60 13.34 -5.12
N SER A 92 3.46 13.74 -3.85
CA SER A 92 2.47 14.76 -3.48
C SER A 92 2.84 16.07 -4.20
N LYS A 93 1.98 16.54 -5.09
CA LYS A 93 2.18 17.75 -5.90
C LYS A 93 1.22 18.85 -5.47
#